data_AF-A0A154QCS3-F1
#
_entry.id   AF-A0A154QCS3-F1
#
_cell.length_a   1.000
_cell.length_b   1.000
_cell.length_c   1.000
_cell.angle_alpha   90.00
_cell.angle_beta   90.00
_cell.angle_gamma   90.00
#
_symmetry.space_group_name_H-M   'P 1'
#
loop_
_entity.id
_entity.type
_entity.pdbx_description
1 polymer ?
#
loop_
_entity_poly.entity_id
_entity_poly.type
_entity_poly.pdbx_seq_one_letter_code
_entity_poly.pdbx_strand_id
1 'polypeptide(L)'
;MTMNTYIERFRSIVLDNPRLDPHDDRLVVERTNRIACHYAPFEYVNRDAKVVLLGITPGAQQAGNALNALRTALQGGANDALALQRAKQSASFSGPMRSNLVAMLDRIGMQRTLNIETCARLFDSRTDLAHFTSALRYPVFLDGKDYSGSPSILATPILRSMTQRWLSQEIAQLRDAFWVPLGKESAAVLADFVSRGELKVDHVLAGMPHPSGANAERIAYFLGTKKREDLSAKTNPMLLDDARERLTRSVTLRGSSSSAIETMRPSSIPAGSSAPISNTRRALPTGQATKRDGGFNFEVQHPQR
;
A
#
# COMPACT_ATOMS: atom_id res chain seq x y z
N MET A 1 24.35 10.21 1.07
CA MET A 1 23.28 11.12 1.54
C MET A 1 22.23 10.26 2.20
N THR A 2 22.13 10.31 3.53
CA THR A 2 21.01 9.73 4.27
C THR A 2 19.74 10.33 3.72
N MET A 3 18.84 9.49 3.19
CA MET A 3 17.49 9.92 2.81
C MET A 3 16.80 10.36 4.11
N ASN A 4 16.84 11.65 4.41
CA ASN A 4 16.07 12.21 5.53
C ASN A 4 14.61 11.86 5.28
N THR A 5 14.11 10.93 6.09
CA THR A 5 12.72 10.48 6.02
C THR A 5 11.81 11.58 6.57
N TYR A 6 10.53 11.59 6.18
CA TYR A 6 9.61 12.60 6.68
C TYR A 6 9.42 12.47 8.19
N ILE A 7 9.43 11.24 8.72
CA ILE A 7 9.42 11.01 10.18
C ILE A 7 10.57 11.70 10.91
N GLU A 8 11.80 11.68 10.40
CA GLU A 8 12.93 12.37 11.03
C GLU A 8 12.72 13.88 11.06
N ARG A 9 12.24 14.47 9.95
CA ARG A 9 11.97 15.91 9.85
C ARG A 9 10.91 16.39 10.84
N PHE A 10 9.84 15.62 11.04
CA PHE A 10 8.68 16.04 11.85
C PHE A 10 8.66 15.43 13.27
N ARG A 11 9.68 14.63 13.64
CA ARG A 11 9.75 13.90 14.92
C ARG A 11 9.55 14.79 16.14
N SER A 12 10.32 15.86 16.27
CA SER A 12 10.24 16.75 17.43
C SER A 12 8.85 17.36 17.55
N ILE A 13 8.28 17.85 16.45
CA ILE A 13 6.92 18.40 16.40
C ILE A 13 5.89 17.38 16.91
N VAL A 14 5.99 16.12 16.49
CA VAL A 14 5.07 15.05 16.95
C VAL A 14 5.25 14.74 18.45
N LEU A 15 6.49 14.66 18.94
CA LEU A 15 6.80 14.33 20.33
C LEU A 15 6.48 15.48 21.31
N ASP A 16 6.64 16.72 20.89
CA ASP A 16 6.49 17.88 21.77
C ASP A 16 5.01 18.32 21.92
N ASN A 17 4.12 17.89 21.00
CA ASN A 17 2.73 18.37 20.97
C ASN A 17 1.71 17.23 21.18
N PRO A 18 1.11 17.08 22.38
CA PRO A 18 0.18 15.98 22.69
C PRO A 18 -1.17 16.06 21.98
N ARG A 19 -1.54 17.23 21.46
CA ARG A 19 -2.77 17.49 20.72
C ARG A 19 -2.45 18.21 19.42
N LEU A 20 -1.58 17.61 18.62
CA LEU A 20 -1.13 18.20 17.38
C LEU A 20 -2.30 18.26 16.38
N ASP A 21 -2.64 19.48 15.95
CA ASP A 21 -3.64 19.71 14.93
C ASP A 21 -3.09 19.26 13.56
N PRO A 22 -3.80 18.41 12.81
CA PRO A 22 -3.44 18.07 11.42
C PRO A 22 -3.23 19.29 10.49
N HIS A 23 -3.83 20.44 10.83
CA HIS A 23 -3.69 21.69 10.09
C HIS A 23 -2.51 22.56 10.56
N ASP A 24 -1.72 22.13 11.54
CA ASP A 24 -0.59 22.89 12.07
C ASP A 24 0.42 23.23 10.96
N ASP A 25 0.77 24.51 10.82
CA ASP A 25 1.68 24.99 9.77
C ASP A 25 3.10 24.40 9.91
N ARG A 26 3.50 23.97 11.12
CA ARG A 26 4.76 23.27 11.35
C ARG A 26 4.79 21.90 10.69
N LEU A 27 3.64 21.32 10.35
CA LEU A 27 3.52 20.07 9.61
C LEU A 27 3.58 20.25 8.09
N VAL A 28 3.65 21.47 7.55
CA VAL A 28 3.60 21.68 6.09
C VAL A 28 4.78 20.99 5.39
N VAL A 29 4.44 20.05 4.51
CA VAL A 29 5.35 19.39 3.58
C VAL A 29 5.57 20.29 2.37
N GLU A 30 4.48 20.76 1.77
CA GLU A 30 4.49 21.57 0.56
C GLU A 30 3.20 22.43 0.50
N ARG A 31 3.27 23.64 -0.06
CA ARG A 31 2.12 24.54 -0.23
C ARG A 31 2.22 25.29 -1.54
N THR A 32 1.10 25.47 -2.24
CA THR A 32 0.99 26.31 -3.43
C THR A 32 -0.41 26.91 -3.50
N ASN A 33 -0.50 28.25 -3.51
CA ASN A 33 -1.76 28.97 -3.48
C ASN A 33 -2.65 28.49 -2.33
N ARG A 34 -3.84 27.99 -2.65
CA ARG A 34 -4.87 27.51 -1.73
C ARG A 34 -4.68 26.06 -1.27
N ILE A 35 -3.70 25.35 -1.84
CA ILE A 35 -3.44 23.93 -1.59
C ILE A 35 -2.27 23.79 -0.62
N ALA A 36 -2.50 23.08 0.48
CA ALA A 36 -1.46 22.74 1.47
C ALA A 36 -1.43 21.24 1.70
N CYS A 37 -0.24 20.64 1.66
CA CYS A 37 0.01 19.26 2.03
C CYS A 37 0.73 19.23 3.38
N HIS A 38 0.13 18.59 4.38
CA HIS A 38 0.66 18.51 5.73
C HIS A 38 1.15 17.10 6.02
N TYR A 39 2.19 16.96 6.83
CA TYR A 39 2.73 15.68 7.20
C TYR A 39 1.76 14.91 8.09
N ALA A 40 1.60 13.63 7.77
CA ALA A 40 1.07 12.62 8.68
C ALA A 40 1.77 11.29 8.37
N PRO A 41 1.94 10.38 9.33
CA PRO A 41 2.83 9.21 9.22
C PRO A 41 2.27 8.06 8.36
N PHE A 42 2.07 8.34 7.06
CA PHE A 42 1.52 7.40 6.08
C PHE A 42 2.58 6.78 5.15
N GLU A 43 3.88 6.92 5.46
CA GLU A 43 4.97 6.42 4.60
C GLU A 43 5.28 4.92 4.76
N TYR A 44 4.72 4.24 5.76
CA TYR A 44 4.81 2.78 5.85
C TYR A 44 4.13 2.11 4.65
N VAL A 45 4.80 1.09 4.09
CA VAL A 45 4.31 0.25 2.99
C VAL A 45 4.31 -1.20 3.43
N ASN A 46 3.13 -1.84 3.41
CA ASN A 46 3.02 -3.28 3.60
C ASN A 46 3.42 -3.98 2.29
N ARG A 47 4.69 -4.40 2.16
CA ARG A 47 5.23 -5.00 0.93
C ARG A 47 4.65 -6.37 0.58
N ASP A 48 4.06 -7.06 1.55
CA ASP A 48 3.46 -8.39 1.36
C ASP A 48 2.00 -8.33 0.92
N ALA A 49 1.43 -7.11 0.85
CA ALA A 49 0.04 -6.91 0.50
C ALA A 49 -0.31 -7.50 -0.88
N LYS A 50 -1.47 -8.17 -0.93
CA LYS A 50 -2.07 -8.71 -2.15
C LYS A 50 -3.14 -7.79 -2.71
N VAL A 51 -3.70 -6.91 -1.88
CA VAL A 51 -4.69 -5.90 -2.28
C VAL A 51 -4.26 -4.53 -1.77
N VAL A 52 -4.31 -3.54 -2.64
CA VAL A 52 -4.11 -2.13 -2.30
C VAL A 52 -5.42 -1.39 -2.45
N LEU A 53 -5.89 -0.75 -1.38
CA LEU A 53 -7.06 0.11 -1.39
C LEU A 53 -6.60 1.56 -1.49
N LEU A 54 -6.95 2.23 -2.61
CA LEU A 54 -6.45 3.55 -2.96
C LEU A 54 -7.53 4.62 -2.85
N GLY A 55 -7.44 5.44 -1.79
CA GLY A 55 -8.22 6.67 -1.61
C GLY A 55 -7.65 7.88 -2.37
N ILE A 56 -8.22 9.06 -2.14
CA ILE A 56 -7.75 10.34 -2.70
C ILE A 56 -6.59 10.89 -1.87
N THR A 57 -6.86 11.20 -0.61
CA THR A 57 -5.94 11.73 0.41
C THR A 57 -6.50 11.34 1.78
N PRO A 58 -5.67 11.15 2.82
CA PRO A 58 -6.17 11.11 4.20
C PRO A 58 -6.88 12.42 4.55
N GLY A 59 -8.00 12.34 5.27
CA GLY A 59 -8.66 13.52 5.85
C GLY A 59 -8.06 13.91 7.22
N ALA A 60 -8.43 15.09 7.73
CA ALA A 60 -7.91 15.62 8.99
C ALA A 60 -8.04 14.63 10.16
N GLN A 61 -9.19 13.97 10.32
CA GLN A 61 -9.39 12.99 11.39
C GLN A 61 -8.43 11.79 11.28
N GLN A 62 -8.21 11.28 10.07
CA GLN A 62 -7.27 10.18 9.84
C GLN A 62 -5.84 10.60 10.14
N ALA A 63 -5.46 11.82 9.74
CA ALA A 63 -4.16 12.39 10.03
C ALA A 63 -3.93 12.56 11.55
N GLY A 64 -4.92 13.08 12.28
CA GLY A 64 -4.85 13.25 13.73
C GLY A 64 -4.68 11.91 14.46
N ASN A 65 -5.45 10.90 14.07
CA ASN A 65 -5.31 9.54 14.61
C ASN A 65 -3.91 8.96 14.35
N ALA A 66 -3.39 9.12 13.13
CA ALA A 66 -2.08 8.63 12.74
C ALA A 66 -0.95 9.33 13.52
N LEU A 67 -1.02 10.66 13.66
CA LEU A 67 -0.04 11.46 14.42
C LEU A 67 -0.03 11.04 15.91
N ASN A 68 -1.20 10.86 16.51
CA ASN A 68 -1.32 10.41 17.90
C ASN A 68 -0.78 8.99 18.11
N ALA A 69 -1.07 8.07 17.18
CA ALA A 69 -0.55 6.71 17.22
C ALA A 69 0.97 6.67 17.05
N LEU A 70 1.53 7.47 16.14
CA LEU A 70 2.97 7.62 15.98
C LEU A 70 3.62 8.13 17.27
N ARG A 71 3.09 9.22 17.84
CA ARG A 71 3.58 9.78 19.11
C ARG A 71 3.59 8.72 20.21
N THR A 72 2.47 8.02 20.39
CA THR A 72 2.31 6.99 21.43
C THR A 72 3.32 5.85 21.24
N ALA A 73 3.51 5.38 20.01
CA ALA A 73 4.47 4.32 19.70
C ALA A 73 5.91 4.75 19.98
N LEU A 74 6.30 5.96 19.58
CA LEU A 74 7.65 6.50 19.82
C LEU A 74 7.92 6.72 21.32
N GLN A 75 6.96 7.27 22.06
CA GLN A 75 7.08 7.43 23.51
C GLN A 75 7.17 6.08 24.24
N GLY A 76 6.54 5.04 23.70
CA GLY A 76 6.66 3.66 24.17
C GLY A 76 7.94 2.94 23.73
N GLY A 77 8.91 3.63 23.13
CA GLY A 77 10.21 3.05 22.74
C GLY A 77 10.20 2.26 21.43
N ALA A 78 9.12 2.33 20.62
CA ALA A 78 9.12 1.72 19.30
C ALA A 78 10.14 2.42 18.38
N ASN A 79 10.80 1.64 17.53
CA ASN A 79 11.57 2.20 16.41
C ASN A 79 10.64 2.75 15.33
N ASP A 80 11.21 3.51 14.40
CA ASP A 80 10.50 4.24 13.34
C ASP A 80 9.62 3.34 12.49
N ALA A 81 10.15 2.19 12.07
CA ALA A 81 9.42 1.25 11.23
C ALA A 81 8.14 0.76 11.93
N LEU A 82 8.25 0.33 13.19
CA LEU A 82 7.10 -0.14 13.98
C LEU A 82 6.14 1.00 14.32
N ALA A 83 6.65 2.20 14.60
CA ALA A 83 5.84 3.37 14.90
C ALA A 83 5.01 3.82 13.69
N LEU A 84 5.62 3.87 12.50
CA LEU A 84 4.93 4.16 11.24
C LEU A 84 3.90 3.08 10.88
N GLN A 85 4.23 1.80 11.09
CA GLN A 85 3.28 0.69 10.87
C GLN A 85 2.02 0.86 11.74
N ARG A 86 2.19 1.12 13.04
CA ARG A 86 1.08 1.34 13.98
C ARG A 86 0.24 2.56 13.58
N ALA A 87 0.90 3.64 13.19
CA ALA A 87 0.23 4.87 12.76
C ALA A 87 -0.61 4.69 11.48
N LYS A 88 -0.11 3.89 10.52
CA LYS A 88 -0.84 3.52 9.31
C LYS A 88 -2.12 2.74 9.65
N GLN A 89 -2.01 1.76 10.55
CA GLN A 89 -3.14 0.91 10.96
C GLN A 89 -4.26 1.70 11.65
N SER A 90 -3.92 2.66 12.52
CA SER A 90 -4.91 3.44 13.27
C SER A 90 -5.77 4.38 12.42
N ALA A 91 -5.35 4.66 11.18
CA ALA A 91 -6.00 5.61 10.28
C ALA A 91 -6.77 4.93 9.13
N SER A 92 -6.90 3.60 9.16
CA SER A 92 -7.57 2.83 8.10
C SER A 92 -9.10 3.01 8.13
N PHE A 93 -9.74 2.94 6.95
CA PHE A 93 -11.18 3.16 6.74
C PHE A 93 -12.06 2.51 7.81
N SER A 94 -12.98 3.25 8.43
CA SER A 94 -13.94 2.77 9.42
C SER A 94 -15.40 3.07 9.02
N GLY A 95 -16.36 2.49 9.74
CA GLY A 95 -17.79 2.78 9.57
C GLY A 95 -18.47 2.16 8.34
N PRO A 96 -19.65 2.67 7.93
CA PRO A 96 -20.50 2.09 6.87
C PRO A 96 -19.81 1.97 5.49
N MET A 97 -18.77 2.77 5.24
CA MET A 97 -17.99 2.69 4.03
C MET A 97 -17.21 1.36 3.95
N ARG A 98 -16.74 0.85 5.09
CA ARG A 98 -16.03 -0.42 5.17
C ARG A 98 -16.95 -1.58 4.81
N SER A 99 -18.16 -1.64 5.37
CA SER A 99 -19.11 -2.73 5.11
C SER A 99 -19.51 -2.79 3.64
N ASN A 100 -19.76 -1.63 3.00
CA ASN A 100 -20.06 -1.57 1.57
C ASN A 100 -18.89 -2.06 0.71
N LEU A 101 -17.67 -1.62 1.04
CA LEU A 101 -16.47 -2.05 0.31
C LEU A 101 -16.24 -3.56 0.44
N VAL A 102 -16.36 -4.10 1.66
CA VAL A 102 -16.27 -5.55 1.91
C VAL A 102 -17.28 -6.31 1.07
N ALA A 103 -18.55 -5.91 1.09
CA ALA A 103 -19.60 -6.59 0.32
C ALA A 103 -19.31 -6.58 -1.18
N MET A 104 -18.81 -5.46 -1.73
CA MET A 104 -18.47 -5.37 -3.16
C MET A 104 -17.24 -6.22 -3.53
N LEU A 105 -16.21 -6.25 -2.68
CA LEU A 105 -15.04 -7.11 -2.86
C LEU A 105 -15.42 -8.60 -2.79
N ASP A 106 -16.29 -8.96 -1.85
CA ASP A 106 -16.79 -10.32 -1.72
C ASP A 106 -17.66 -10.73 -2.91
N ARG A 107 -18.44 -9.78 -3.46
CA ARG A 107 -19.28 -9.99 -4.63
C ARG A 107 -18.47 -10.33 -5.88
N ILE A 108 -17.29 -9.72 -6.07
CA ILE A 108 -16.41 -10.01 -7.20
C ILE A 108 -15.48 -11.21 -6.95
N GLY A 109 -15.57 -11.84 -5.77
CA GLY A 109 -14.83 -13.06 -5.44
C GLY A 109 -13.41 -12.85 -4.92
N MET A 110 -13.06 -11.65 -4.47
CA MET A 110 -11.72 -11.34 -3.96
C MET A 110 -11.30 -12.25 -2.79
N GLN A 111 -12.22 -12.53 -1.87
CA GLN A 111 -11.99 -13.41 -0.72
C GLN A 111 -11.54 -14.82 -1.13
N ARG A 112 -12.08 -15.35 -2.24
CA ARG A 112 -11.68 -16.66 -2.77
C ARG A 112 -10.27 -16.62 -3.33
N THR A 113 -9.93 -15.58 -4.08
CA THR A 113 -8.57 -15.37 -4.61
C THR A 113 -7.53 -15.19 -3.51
N LEU A 114 -7.93 -14.62 -2.37
CA LEU A 114 -7.06 -14.40 -1.21
C LEU A 114 -7.04 -15.57 -0.21
N ASN A 115 -7.82 -16.63 -0.46
CA ASN A 115 -8.02 -17.75 0.46
C ASN A 115 -8.43 -17.30 1.88
N ILE A 116 -9.43 -16.40 1.94
CA ILE A 116 -10.05 -15.93 3.19
C ILE A 116 -11.58 -16.05 3.06
N GLU A 117 -12.27 -16.19 4.21
CA GLU A 117 -13.72 -16.35 4.24
C GLU A 117 -14.48 -15.13 3.71
N THR A 118 -13.98 -13.93 4.01
CA THR A 118 -14.56 -12.64 3.62
C THR A 118 -13.46 -11.58 3.60
N CYS A 119 -13.61 -10.58 2.73
CA CYS A 119 -12.75 -9.40 2.68
C CYS A 119 -12.85 -8.53 3.94
N ALA A 120 -13.79 -8.79 4.86
CA ALA A 120 -13.78 -8.18 6.19
C ALA A 120 -12.44 -8.42 6.91
N ARG A 121 -11.82 -9.59 6.68
CA ARG A 121 -10.55 -10.00 7.29
C ARG A 121 -9.39 -9.07 6.95
N LEU A 122 -9.45 -8.37 5.81
CA LEU A 122 -8.45 -7.37 5.42
C LEU A 122 -8.33 -6.21 6.42
N PHE A 123 -9.36 -5.99 7.23
CA PHE A 123 -9.43 -4.90 8.21
C PHE A 123 -9.22 -5.36 9.66
N ASP A 124 -9.10 -6.68 9.91
CA ASP A 124 -8.87 -7.25 11.24
C ASP A 124 -7.72 -8.27 11.27
N SER A 125 -7.99 -9.55 11.06
CA SER A 125 -7.08 -10.66 11.29
C SER A 125 -6.13 -10.95 10.14
N ARG A 126 -6.42 -10.41 8.93
CA ARG A 126 -5.59 -10.54 7.72
C ARG A 126 -5.17 -9.19 7.16
N THR A 127 -4.79 -8.27 8.04
CA THR A 127 -4.22 -6.96 7.64
C THR A 127 -2.88 -7.09 6.91
N ASP A 128 -2.21 -8.24 7.01
CA ASP A 128 -1.03 -8.60 6.21
C ASP A 128 -1.33 -8.63 4.71
N LEU A 129 -2.56 -8.95 4.30
CA LEU A 129 -2.94 -9.03 2.89
C LEU A 129 -3.29 -7.67 2.26
N ALA A 130 -3.46 -6.63 3.06
CA ALA A 130 -3.96 -5.34 2.61
C ALA A 130 -2.92 -4.23 2.81
N HIS A 131 -2.84 -3.33 1.84
CA HIS A 131 -2.18 -2.04 1.99
C HIS A 131 -3.22 -0.94 1.76
N PHE A 132 -3.40 -0.07 2.75
CA PHE A 132 -4.30 1.08 2.65
C PHE A 132 -3.49 2.30 2.29
N THR A 133 -3.81 2.97 1.19
CA THR A 133 -3.06 4.16 0.78
C THR A 133 -3.94 5.16 0.04
N SER A 134 -3.35 6.26 -0.41
CA SER A 134 -4.04 7.34 -1.10
C SER A 134 -3.21 7.85 -2.27
N ALA A 135 -3.87 8.39 -3.30
CA ALA A 135 -3.18 8.98 -4.44
C ALA A 135 -2.22 10.10 -4.00
N LEU A 136 -2.65 10.88 -3.01
CA LEU A 136 -1.84 11.83 -2.26
C LEU A 136 -1.55 11.20 -0.90
N ARG A 137 -0.29 10.82 -0.65
CA ARG A 137 0.13 10.05 0.54
C ARG A 137 -0.25 10.74 1.86
N TYR A 138 -0.12 12.05 1.88
CA TYR A 138 -0.27 12.90 3.06
C TYR A 138 -1.55 13.74 2.95
N PRO A 139 -2.14 14.18 4.08
CA PRO A 139 -3.34 15.01 4.06
C PRO A 139 -3.12 16.28 3.23
N VAL A 140 -4.00 16.49 2.26
CA VAL A 140 -4.06 17.68 1.44
C VAL A 140 -5.31 18.47 1.79
N PHE A 141 -5.13 19.77 1.99
CA PHE A 141 -6.19 20.71 2.27
C PHE A 141 -6.31 21.76 1.16
N LEU A 142 -7.54 22.13 0.84
CA LEU A 142 -7.88 23.25 -0.02
C LEU A 142 -8.59 24.31 0.85
N ASP A 143 -7.96 25.47 1.01
CA ASP A 143 -8.42 26.52 1.93
C ASP A 143 -8.68 26.02 3.36
N GLY A 144 -7.79 25.17 3.85
CA GLY A 144 -7.88 24.59 5.19
C GLY A 144 -8.95 23.50 5.36
N LYS A 145 -9.67 23.10 4.29
CA LYS A 145 -10.63 22.00 4.32
C LYS A 145 -10.08 20.76 3.64
N ASP A 146 -10.54 19.57 4.05
CA ASP A 146 -10.19 18.31 3.39
C ASP A 146 -10.38 18.40 1.87
N TYR A 147 -9.31 18.14 1.12
CA TYR A 147 -9.38 18.10 -0.34
C TYR A 147 -10.18 16.86 -0.80
N SER A 148 -11.20 17.10 -1.62
CA SER A 148 -12.19 16.09 -2.03
C SER A 148 -12.05 15.62 -3.48
N GLY A 149 -10.94 15.95 -4.15
CA GLY A 149 -10.73 15.62 -5.57
C GLY A 149 -11.13 16.72 -6.56
N SER A 150 -11.25 17.96 -6.09
CA SER A 150 -11.48 19.15 -6.93
C SER A 150 -10.61 20.30 -6.42
N PRO A 151 -9.75 20.92 -7.25
CA PRO A 151 -9.51 20.64 -8.68
C PRO A 151 -8.95 19.23 -8.93
N SER A 152 -8.94 18.70 -10.15
CA SER A 152 -8.46 17.31 -10.39
C SER A 152 -6.99 17.12 -10.02
N ILE A 153 -6.65 15.94 -9.48
CA ILE A 153 -5.27 15.59 -9.08
C ILE A 153 -4.33 15.71 -10.28
N LEU A 154 -4.67 15.03 -11.38
CA LEU A 154 -3.81 15.00 -12.56
C LEU A 154 -3.79 16.37 -13.25
N ALA A 155 -4.86 17.16 -13.24
CA ALA A 155 -4.84 18.50 -13.84
C ALA A 155 -4.02 19.52 -13.03
N THR A 156 -3.74 19.25 -11.76
CA THR A 156 -3.09 20.20 -10.84
C THR A 156 -1.60 19.85 -10.65
N PRO A 157 -0.64 20.67 -11.11
CA PRO A 157 0.77 20.29 -11.16
C PRO A 157 1.38 19.83 -9.84
N ILE A 158 1.13 20.56 -8.73
CA ILE A 158 1.61 20.18 -7.40
C ILE A 158 1.07 18.80 -6.97
N LEU A 159 -0.23 18.55 -7.16
CA LEU A 159 -0.86 17.29 -6.79
C LEU A 159 -0.37 16.13 -7.67
N ARG A 160 -0.26 16.34 -8.99
CA ARG A 160 0.34 15.37 -9.91
C ARG A 160 1.78 15.06 -9.50
N SER A 161 2.58 16.05 -9.11
CA SER A 161 3.97 15.81 -8.69
C SER A 161 4.05 14.92 -7.45
N MET A 162 3.08 15.02 -6.52
CA MET A 162 3.00 14.19 -5.32
C MET A 162 2.70 12.72 -5.64
N THR A 163 1.84 12.43 -6.62
CA THR A 163 1.60 11.06 -7.06
C THR A 163 2.88 10.45 -7.64
N GLN A 164 3.60 11.20 -8.48
CA GLN A 164 4.86 10.75 -9.06
C GLN A 164 5.98 10.60 -8.04
N ARG A 165 5.98 11.41 -6.98
CA ARG A 165 7.01 11.37 -5.95
C ARG A 165 6.81 10.21 -4.98
N TRP A 166 5.57 9.95 -4.58
CA TRP A 166 5.27 9.04 -3.47
C TRP A 166 4.53 7.77 -3.91
N LEU A 167 3.44 7.91 -4.66
CA LEU A 167 2.64 6.75 -5.06
C LEU A 167 3.40 5.84 -6.04
N SER A 168 4.22 6.40 -6.94
CA SER A 168 5.07 5.63 -7.85
C SER A 168 5.97 4.61 -7.10
N GLN A 169 6.49 5.00 -5.93
CA GLN A 169 7.34 4.14 -5.11
C GLN A 169 6.54 2.97 -4.51
N GLU A 170 5.28 3.20 -4.15
CA GLU A 170 4.38 2.15 -3.66
C GLU A 170 3.98 1.21 -4.79
N ILE A 171 3.66 1.74 -5.97
CA ILE A 171 3.37 0.96 -7.19
C ILE A 171 4.54 0.06 -7.55
N ALA A 172 5.77 0.58 -7.54
CA ALA A 172 6.97 -0.22 -7.83
C ALA A 172 7.18 -1.37 -6.83
N GLN A 173 6.86 -1.15 -5.55
CA GLN A 173 6.99 -2.16 -4.49
C GLN A 173 5.84 -3.18 -4.48
N LEU A 174 4.65 -2.80 -4.96
CA LEU A 174 3.42 -3.59 -4.93
C LEU A 174 2.88 -3.87 -6.34
N ARG A 175 3.80 -4.06 -7.29
CA ARG A 175 3.49 -4.26 -8.71
C ARG A 175 2.59 -5.46 -8.95
N ASP A 176 2.61 -6.46 -8.07
CA ASP A 176 1.87 -7.71 -8.20
C ASP A 176 0.54 -7.72 -7.42
N ALA A 177 0.25 -6.69 -6.63
CA ALA A 177 -1.02 -6.58 -5.90
C ALA A 177 -2.20 -6.22 -6.82
N PHE A 178 -3.43 -6.46 -6.36
CA PHE A 178 -4.63 -5.87 -6.94
C PHE A 178 -4.84 -4.46 -6.41
N TRP A 179 -4.91 -3.48 -7.30
CA TRP A 179 -5.13 -2.08 -6.98
C TRP A 179 -6.60 -1.72 -7.15
N VAL A 180 -7.25 -1.35 -6.04
CA VAL A 180 -8.66 -0.99 -5.97
C VAL A 180 -8.78 0.53 -5.78
N PRO A 181 -9.06 1.31 -6.83
CA PRO A 181 -9.32 2.73 -6.69
C PRO A 181 -10.70 2.97 -6.07
N LEU A 182 -10.73 3.81 -5.03
CA LEU A 182 -11.94 4.23 -4.34
C LEU A 182 -12.38 5.61 -4.84
N GLY A 183 -12.94 5.66 -6.04
CA GLY A 183 -13.50 6.87 -6.65
C GLY A 183 -12.81 7.34 -7.93
N LYS A 184 -13.34 8.41 -8.51
CA LYS A 184 -12.94 8.89 -9.85
C LYS A 184 -11.48 9.35 -9.92
N GLU A 185 -11.00 10.11 -8.93
CA GLU A 185 -9.66 10.69 -8.98
C GLU A 185 -8.59 9.62 -8.76
N SER A 186 -8.80 8.69 -7.82
CA SER A 186 -7.86 7.57 -7.62
C SER A 186 -7.86 6.62 -8.82
N ALA A 187 -9.01 6.38 -9.46
CA ALA A 187 -9.07 5.60 -10.71
C ALA A 187 -8.32 6.30 -11.85
N ALA A 188 -8.48 7.61 -12.02
CA ALA A 188 -7.77 8.39 -13.03
C ALA A 188 -6.25 8.35 -12.81
N VAL A 189 -5.79 8.50 -11.55
CA VAL A 189 -4.37 8.39 -11.21
C VAL A 189 -3.81 7.00 -11.54
N LEU A 190 -4.51 5.91 -11.21
CA LEU A 190 -4.06 4.57 -11.61
C LEU A 190 -4.05 4.39 -13.13
N ALA A 191 -5.04 4.94 -13.85
CA ALA A 191 -5.06 4.90 -15.31
C ALA A 191 -3.87 5.62 -15.93
N ASP A 192 -3.40 6.72 -15.33
CA ASP A 192 -2.18 7.42 -15.74
C ASP A 192 -0.89 6.60 -15.48
N PHE A 193 -0.82 5.83 -14.39
CA PHE A 193 0.28 4.87 -14.20
C PHE A 193 0.22 3.71 -15.20
N VAL A 194 -0.99 3.25 -15.55
CA VAL A 194 -1.18 2.22 -16.57
C VAL A 194 -0.77 2.71 -17.95
N SER A 195 -1.15 3.93 -18.34
CA SER A 195 -0.80 4.48 -19.66
C SER A 195 0.71 4.68 -19.86
N ARG A 196 1.45 4.86 -18.76
CA ARG A 196 2.92 4.93 -18.73
C ARG A 196 3.62 3.58 -18.61
N GLY A 197 2.86 2.48 -18.49
CA GLY A 197 3.41 1.12 -18.35
C GLY A 197 4.00 0.80 -16.98
N GLU A 198 3.77 1.65 -15.98
CA GLU A 198 4.28 1.48 -14.61
C GLU A 198 3.39 0.56 -13.77
N LEU A 199 2.13 0.38 -14.17
CA LEU A 199 1.18 -0.55 -13.57
C LEU A 199 0.45 -1.34 -14.67
N LYS A 200 0.28 -2.64 -14.48
CA LYS A 200 -0.46 -3.47 -15.43
C LYS A 200 -1.96 -3.23 -15.31
N VAL A 201 -2.65 -3.06 -16.44
CA VAL A 201 -4.10 -2.84 -16.47
C VAL A 201 -4.88 -3.95 -15.75
N ASP A 202 -4.45 -5.20 -15.88
CA ASP A 202 -5.07 -6.37 -15.25
C ASP A 202 -4.91 -6.41 -13.72
N HIS A 203 -4.09 -5.51 -13.17
CA HIS A 203 -3.92 -5.36 -11.73
C HIS A 203 -4.85 -4.27 -11.17
N VAL A 204 -5.51 -3.48 -12.01
CA VAL A 204 -6.38 -2.39 -11.59
C VAL A 204 -7.86 -2.81 -11.62
N LEU A 205 -8.47 -2.86 -10.44
CA LEU A 205 -9.88 -3.21 -10.24
C LEU A 205 -10.78 -1.95 -10.26
N ALA A 206 -10.69 -1.18 -11.35
CA ALA A 206 -11.50 0.02 -11.55
C ALA A 206 -12.94 -0.29 -12.02
N GLY A 207 -13.91 0.47 -11.52
CA GLY A 207 -15.32 0.41 -11.94
C GLY A 207 -16.30 -0.01 -10.84
N MET A 208 -15.82 -0.37 -9.64
CA MET A 208 -16.71 -0.55 -8.50
C MET A 208 -17.36 0.79 -8.12
N PRO A 209 -18.64 0.80 -7.71
CA PRO A 209 -19.25 1.97 -7.09
C PRO A 209 -18.41 2.50 -5.93
N HIS A 210 -18.38 3.82 -5.73
CA HIS A 210 -17.74 4.38 -4.54
C HIS A 210 -18.50 3.91 -3.29
N PRO A 211 -17.82 3.44 -2.22
CA PRO A 211 -18.46 2.77 -1.08
C PRO A 211 -19.25 3.70 -0.13
N SER A 212 -19.33 5.00 -0.41
CA SER A 212 -20.07 5.96 0.41
C SER A 212 -21.59 5.77 0.30
N GLY A 213 -22.34 6.13 1.35
CA GLY A 213 -23.80 6.03 1.38
C GLY A 213 -24.52 6.80 0.28
N ALA A 214 -23.92 7.85 -0.27
CA ALA A 214 -24.45 8.59 -1.42
C ALA A 214 -24.59 7.72 -2.70
N ASN A 215 -23.97 6.53 -2.74
CA ASN A 215 -24.05 5.58 -3.83
C ASN A 215 -24.89 4.34 -3.49
N ALA A 216 -25.75 4.40 -2.46
CA ALA A 216 -26.52 3.26 -1.97
C ALA A 216 -27.28 2.51 -3.08
N GLU A 217 -27.91 3.20 -4.04
CA GLU A 217 -28.60 2.54 -5.16
C GLU A 217 -27.64 1.75 -6.06
N ARG A 218 -26.50 2.36 -6.44
CA ARG A 218 -25.49 1.71 -7.28
C ARG A 218 -24.88 0.50 -6.59
N ILE A 219 -24.62 0.62 -5.29
CA ILE A 219 -24.11 -0.47 -4.45
C ILE A 219 -25.15 -1.60 -4.39
N ALA A 220 -26.42 -1.29 -4.09
CA ALA A 220 -27.48 -2.29 -4.00
C ALA A 220 -27.66 -3.05 -5.33
N TYR A 221 -27.63 -2.36 -6.47
CA TYR A 221 -27.67 -3.01 -7.78
C TYR A 221 -26.43 -3.85 -8.07
N PHE A 222 -25.24 -3.33 -7.79
CA PHE A 222 -23.98 -4.06 -7.97
C PHE A 222 -23.95 -5.37 -7.15
N LEU A 223 -24.45 -5.31 -5.91
CA LEU A 223 -24.60 -6.45 -5.00
C LEU A 223 -25.77 -7.38 -5.37
N GLY A 224 -26.66 -6.96 -6.28
CA GLY A 224 -27.83 -7.73 -6.71
C GLY A 224 -29.00 -7.72 -5.72
N THR A 225 -29.01 -6.79 -4.75
CA THR A 225 -30.11 -6.62 -3.78
C THR A 225 -31.20 -5.68 -4.29
N LYS A 226 -30.94 -4.97 -5.39
CA LYS A 226 -31.92 -4.15 -6.11
C LYS A 226 -32.04 -4.64 -7.55
N LYS A 227 -33.28 -4.79 -8.05
CA LYS A 227 -33.54 -5.23 -9.42
C LYS A 227 -33.31 -4.10 -10.41
N ARG A 228 -33.10 -4.46 -11.69
CA ARG A 228 -32.84 -3.50 -12.77
C ARG A 228 -34.04 -2.58 -12.99
N GLU A 229 -35.24 -3.12 -12.88
CA GLU A 229 -36.50 -2.40 -13.15
C GLU A 229 -36.79 -1.32 -12.09
N ASP A 230 -36.20 -1.46 -10.90
CA ASP A 230 -36.41 -0.54 -9.77
C ASP A 230 -35.39 0.63 -9.75
N LEU A 231 -34.47 0.68 -10.71
CA LEU A 231 -33.39 1.67 -10.75
C LEU A 231 -33.91 3.07 -11.09
N SER A 232 -33.37 4.08 -10.41
CA SER A 232 -33.58 5.47 -10.84
C SER A 232 -32.86 5.75 -12.16
N ALA A 233 -33.33 6.77 -12.89
CA ALA A 233 -32.68 7.25 -14.12
C ALA A 233 -31.22 7.72 -13.94
N LYS A 234 -30.76 7.89 -12.69
CA LYS A 234 -29.37 8.29 -12.37
C LYS A 234 -28.40 7.09 -12.33
N THR A 235 -28.91 5.87 -12.35
CA THR A 235 -28.10 4.65 -12.31
C THR A 235 -28.13 3.97 -13.66
N ASN A 236 -26.96 3.83 -14.29
CA ASN A 236 -26.82 3.09 -15.53
C ASN A 236 -26.51 1.62 -15.21
N PRO A 237 -27.48 0.69 -15.39
CA PRO A 237 -27.28 -0.72 -15.09
C PRO A 237 -26.21 -1.37 -15.96
N MET A 238 -26.13 -1.03 -17.25
CA MET A 238 -25.18 -1.64 -18.18
C MET A 238 -23.74 -1.41 -17.73
N LEU A 239 -23.40 -0.17 -17.34
CA LEU A 239 -22.05 0.14 -16.85
C LEU A 239 -21.70 -0.64 -15.57
N LEU A 240 -22.67 -0.89 -14.69
CA LEU A 240 -22.46 -1.64 -13.45
C LEU A 240 -22.33 -3.14 -13.71
N ASP A 241 -23.12 -3.68 -14.64
CA ASP A 241 -23.04 -5.08 -15.04
C ASP A 241 -21.69 -5.37 -15.74
N ASP A 242 -21.30 -4.54 -16.72
CA ASP A 242 -20.01 -4.64 -17.41
C ASP A 242 -18.84 -4.54 -16.43
N ALA A 243 -18.91 -3.59 -15.48
CA ALA A 243 -17.91 -3.48 -14.43
C ALA A 243 -17.85 -4.74 -13.58
N ARG A 244 -18.99 -5.27 -13.11
CA ARG A 244 -19.02 -6.47 -12.27
C ARG A 244 -18.45 -7.68 -12.98
N GLU A 245 -18.80 -7.90 -14.25
CA GLU A 245 -18.26 -9.01 -15.05
C GLU A 245 -16.76 -8.89 -15.26
N ARG A 246 -16.28 -7.71 -15.68
CA ARG A 246 -14.85 -7.45 -15.89
C ARG A 246 -14.05 -7.62 -14.61
N LEU A 247 -14.54 -7.10 -13.48
CA LEU A 247 -13.87 -7.22 -12.19
C LEU A 247 -13.81 -8.67 -11.70
N THR A 248 -14.92 -9.40 -11.80
CA THR A 248 -14.99 -10.82 -11.43
C THR A 248 -13.99 -11.64 -12.26
N ARG A 249 -13.97 -11.43 -13.58
CA ARG A 249 -13.02 -12.09 -14.49
C ARG A 249 -11.57 -11.80 -14.10
N SER A 250 -11.25 -10.53 -13.82
CA SER A 250 -9.89 -10.10 -13.46
C SER A 250 -9.40 -10.77 -12.17
N VAL A 251 -10.26 -10.85 -11.16
CA VAL A 251 -9.97 -11.49 -9.88
C VAL A 251 -9.79 -13.00 -10.02
N THR A 252 -10.63 -13.67 -10.82
CA THR A 252 -10.55 -15.12 -11.04
C THR A 252 -9.31 -15.54 -11.83
N LEU A 253 -9.03 -14.91 -12.98
CA LEU A 253 -7.91 -15.31 -13.86
C LEU A 253 -6.55 -15.20 -13.15
N ARG A 254 -6.35 -14.13 -12.36
CA ARG A 254 -5.11 -13.94 -11.61
C ARG A 254 -5.02 -14.84 -10.38
N GLY A 255 -6.14 -15.18 -9.74
CA GLY A 255 -6.17 -16.17 -8.65
C GLY A 255 -5.68 -17.55 -9.10
N SER A 256 -6.14 -18.01 -10.26
CA SER A 256 -5.71 -19.30 -10.85
C SER A 256 -4.24 -19.29 -11.30
N SER A 257 -3.74 -18.14 -11.76
CA SER A 257 -2.33 -18.01 -12.17
C SER A 257 -1.37 -18.01 -10.97
N SER A 258 -1.81 -17.50 -9.81
CA SER A 258 -1.00 -17.49 -8.59
C SER A 258 -0.95 -18.85 -7.90
N SER A 259 -2.04 -19.63 -7.91
CA SER A 259 -2.08 -20.98 -7.33
C SER A 259 -1.27 -22.01 -8.13
N ALA A 260 -1.18 -21.85 -9.45
CA ALA A 260 -0.34 -22.69 -10.32
C ALA A 260 1.17 -22.49 -10.05
N ILE A 261 1.57 -21.29 -9.61
CA ILE A 261 2.98 -20.99 -9.28
C ILE A 261 3.32 -21.48 -7.86
N GLU A 262 2.37 -21.38 -6.91
CA GLU A 262 2.59 -21.78 -5.51
C GLU A 262 2.69 -23.31 -5.35
N THR A 263 2.01 -24.08 -6.19
CA THR A 263 2.09 -25.55 -6.25
C THR A 263 3.41 -26.09 -6.81
N MET A 264 4.28 -25.24 -7.40
CA MET A 264 5.58 -25.64 -7.95
C MET A 264 6.78 -25.32 -7.03
N ARG A 265 6.55 -24.78 -5.81
CA ARG A 265 7.63 -24.61 -4.83
C ARG A 265 7.87 -25.92 -4.06
N PRO A 266 9.09 -26.49 -4.04
CA PRO A 266 9.37 -27.67 -3.25
C PRO A 266 9.22 -27.37 -1.76
N SER A 267 8.49 -28.24 -1.06
CA SER A 267 8.29 -28.20 0.38
C SER A 267 9.64 -28.26 1.10
N SER A 268 9.92 -27.23 1.91
CA SER A 268 11.08 -27.22 2.80
C SER A 268 11.05 -28.40 3.75
N ILE A 269 12.13 -29.18 3.74
CA ILE A 269 12.39 -30.34 4.60
C ILE A 269 12.23 -29.93 6.08
N PRO A 270 11.55 -30.71 6.94
CA PRO A 270 11.48 -30.39 8.37
C PRO A 270 12.84 -30.60 9.03
N ALA A 271 13.25 -29.63 9.86
CA ALA A 271 14.46 -29.71 10.67
C ALA A 271 14.36 -30.90 11.65
N GLY A 272 15.16 -31.93 11.39
CA GLY A 272 15.33 -33.09 12.27
C GLY A 272 16.26 -32.77 13.45
N SER A 273 15.72 -33.02 14.64
CA SER A 273 16.36 -33.19 15.95
C SER A 273 17.85 -33.60 15.90
N SER A 274 18.72 -32.81 16.54
CA SER A 274 20.11 -33.16 16.85
C SER A 274 20.22 -33.71 18.28
N ALA A 275 20.42 -35.03 18.40
CA ALA A 275 20.99 -35.66 19.60
C ALA A 275 22.53 -35.80 19.42
N PRO A 276 23.33 -35.70 20.49
CA PRO A 276 24.78 -35.70 20.38
C PRO A 276 25.34 -37.12 20.34
N ILE A 277 26.28 -37.40 19.44
CA ILE A 277 27.14 -38.58 19.51
C ILE A 277 28.54 -38.11 19.87
N SER A 278 28.99 -38.58 21.01
CA SER A 278 30.35 -38.46 21.52
C SER A 278 31.30 -39.47 20.88
N ASN A 279 32.58 -39.10 20.93
CA ASN A 279 33.76 -39.93 21.14
C ASN A 279 34.73 -40.22 19.98
N THR A 280 35.95 -39.76 20.29
CA THR A 280 37.25 -40.46 20.31
C THR A 280 38.30 -40.13 19.25
N ARG A 281 39.40 -39.62 19.80
CA ARG A 281 40.73 -39.35 19.26
C ARG A 281 41.30 -40.48 18.39
N ARG A 282 42.10 -40.10 17.39
CA ARG A 282 43.43 -40.67 17.20
C ARG A 282 44.40 -39.65 16.59
N ALA A 283 45.63 -39.67 17.09
CA ALA A 283 46.68 -38.69 16.86
C ALA A 283 47.52 -38.96 15.59
N LEU A 284 48.24 -37.89 15.22
CA LEU A 284 49.22 -37.64 14.15
C LEU A 284 50.28 -38.75 13.89
N PRO A 285 51.04 -38.65 12.78
CA PRO A 285 52.33 -37.97 12.89
C PRO A 285 52.68 -36.95 11.79
N THR A 286 53.64 -36.13 12.19
CA THR A 286 54.37 -35.01 11.58
C THR A 286 55.10 -35.29 10.25
N GLY A 287 55.21 -34.26 9.41
CA GLY A 287 56.18 -34.14 8.31
C GLY A 287 56.43 -32.67 7.96
N GLN A 288 57.70 -32.27 7.94
CA GLN A 288 58.21 -30.88 7.83
C GLN A 288 58.22 -30.31 6.39
N ALA A 289 58.05 -28.98 6.34
CA ALA A 289 58.68 -27.95 5.51
C ALA A 289 59.00 -28.18 4.01
N THR A 290 58.60 -27.21 3.17
CA THR A 290 59.55 -26.38 2.39
C THR A 290 58.86 -25.13 1.82
N LYS A 291 59.56 -24.01 1.94
CA LYS A 291 59.31 -22.72 1.27
C LYS A 291 59.45 -22.86 -0.24
N ARG A 292 58.73 -22.04 -1.03
CA ARG A 292 59.25 -21.40 -2.25
C ARG A 292 58.45 -20.15 -2.59
N ASP A 293 59.21 -19.10 -2.88
CA ASP A 293 58.83 -17.77 -3.33
C ASP A 293 58.19 -17.77 -4.73
N GLY A 294 57.49 -16.68 -5.06
CA GLY A 294 57.07 -16.39 -6.43
C GLY A 294 56.07 -15.24 -6.50
N GLY A 295 56.53 -14.01 -6.30
CA GLY A 295 55.75 -12.81 -6.61
C GLY A 295 55.70 -12.55 -8.12
N PHE A 296 54.60 -11.95 -8.59
CA PHE A 296 54.57 -11.15 -9.81
C PHE A 296 53.55 -10.02 -9.64
N ASN A 297 54.08 -8.80 -9.52
CA ASN A 297 53.38 -7.56 -9.82
C ASN A 297 53.10 -7.51 -11.32
N PHE A 298 51.94 -6.98 -11.73
CA PHE A 298 51.89 -6.20 -12.96
C PHE A 298 51.03 -4.95 -12.78
N GLU A 299 51.60 -3.91 -13.32
CA GLU A 299 51.40 -2.50 -13.10
C GLU A 299 50.36 -1.94 -14.08
N VAL A 300 49.76 -0.85 -13.64
CA VAL A 300 48.76 -0.02 -14.31
C VAL A 300 49.39 0.71 -15.49
N GLN A 301 48.73 0.73 -16.65
CA GLN A 301 48.94 1.76 -17.67
C GLN A 301 47.60 2.27 -18.23
N HIS A 302 47.31 3.53 -17.93
CA HIS A 302 46.47 4.41 -18.74
C HIS A 302 47.37 5.26 -19.64
N PRO A 303 46.87 5.64 -20.83
CA PRO A 303 46.89 7.06 -21.22
C PRO A 303 45.51 7.48 -21.76
N GLN A 304 44.88 8.55 -21.24
CA GLN A 304 45.03 9.96 -21.66
C GLN A 304 44.75 10.19 -23.16
N ARG A 305 43.54 10.69 -23.47
CA ARG A 305 43.29 12.03 -24.04
C ARG A 305 41.85 12.45 -23.75
#